data_AF-A0A8T2TV48-F1
#
_entry.id   AF-A0A8T2TV48-F1
#
_cell.length_a   1.000
_cell.length_b   1.000
_cell.length_c   1.000
_cell.angle_alpha   90.00
_cell.angle_beta   90.00
_cell.angle_gamma   90.00
#
_symmetry.space_group_name_H-M   'P 1'
#
loop_
_entity.id
_entity.type
_entity.pdbx_description
1 polymer ?
#
loop_
_entity_poly.entity_id
_entity_poly.type
_entity_poly.pdbx_seq_one_letter_code
_entity_poly.pdbx_strand_id
1 'polypeptide(L)'
;MLSLLFIGIKLEQEFGLIRIGILYVLSGFGGSLLSALFLRNGISVGASGALFGLLGAMLSELLTNWTIYSNKCAALMTLALVVALNLAVGILPNVDNFAHIGGFFSGFLLGFVLLIKPQFGRVRQRYLSYNIDAGSLRTRQKHQLYQYILFGISLIIVIVGFVIATIMVFRGVDGNKKCSWCHYLNCVPTSRWKCSTGSAYCTTSQLVNNNQVQLTCLSNNKTTTIAADQSQSILESLCGKLCS
;
A
#
# COMPACT_ATOMS: atom_id res chain seq x y z
N MET A 1 1.77 12.42 6.67
CA MET A 1 3.12 12.46 7.30
C MET A 1 3.05 12.43 8.82
N LEU A 2 2.18 13.22 9.47
CA LEU A 2 1.99 13.15 10.93
C LEU A 2 1.68 11.72 11.43
N SER A 3 0.75 11.00 10.77
CA SER A 3 0.44 9.61 11.13
C SER A 3 1.63 8.67 11.05
N LEU A 4 2.55 8.91 10.09
CA LEU A 4 3.77 8.13 9.93
C LEU A 4 4.74 8.36 11.10
N LEU A 5 4.87 9.61 11.57
CA LEU A 5 5.70 9.92 12.73
C LEU A 5 5.19 9.22 13.99
N PHE A 6 3.90 9.34 14.31
CA PHE A 6 3.36 8.74 15.52
C PHE A 6 3.42 7.20 15.50
N ILE A 7 3.02 6.58 14.39
CA ILE A 7 3.01 5.12 14.26
C ILE A 7 4.44 4.58 14.12
N GLY A 8 5.25 5.23 13.29
CA GLY A 8 6.63 4.84 13.01
C GLY A 8 7.51 4.90 14.27
N ILE A 9 7.48 6.02 15.00
CA ILE A 9 8.25 6.17 16.25
C ILE A 9 7.84 5.11 17.28
N LYS A 10 6.54 4.86 17.44
CA LYS A 10 6.04 3.84 18.38
C LYS A 10 6.56 2.45 18.00
N LEU A 11 6.41 2.05 16.74
CA LEU A 11 6.88 0.75 16.26
C LEU A 11 8.40 0.62 16.34
N GLU A 12 9.13 1.70 16.05
CA GLU A 12 10.60 1.72 16.12
C GLU A 12 11.10 1.55 17.55
N GLN A 13 10.49 2.23 18.52
CA GLN A 13 10.82 2.07 19.95
C GLN A 13 10.58 0.65 20.44
N GLU A 14 9.61 -0.05 19.86
CA GLU A 14 9.19 -1.37 20.30
C GLU A 14 9.95 -2.53 19.62
N PHE A 15 10.26 -2.40 18.33
CA PHE A 15 10.85 -3.46 17.50
C PHE A 15 12.23 -3.13 16.93
N GLY A 16 12.66 -1.87 17.03
CA GLY A 16 13.94 -1.37 16.53
C GLY A 16 13.87 -0.86 15.09
N LEU A 17 14.74 0.11 14.80
CA LEU A 17 14.82 0.83 13.53
C LEU A 17 14.95 -0.09 12.32
N ILE A 18 15.84 -1.08 12.36
CA ILE A 18 16.15 -1.93 11.20
C ILE A 18 14.90 -2.72 10.76
N ARG A 19 14.15 -3.29 11.71
CA ARG A 19 12.98 -4.12 11.40
C ARG A 19 11.86 -3.27 10.81
N ILE A 20 11.61 -2.12 11.41
CA ILE A 20 10.57 -1.20 10.93
C ILE A 20 10.96 -0.56 9.60
N GLY A 21 12.24 -0.23 9.40
CA GLY A 21 12.76 0.27 8.13
C GLY A 21 12.58 -0.74 7.00
N ILE A 22 12.96 -2.01 7.21
CA ILE A 22 12.77 -3.08 6.22
C ILE A 22 11.28 -3.29 5.94
N LEU A 23 10.45 -3.35 6.99
CA LEU A 23 9.01 -3.51 6.85
C LEU A 23 8.39 -2.38 6.04
N TYR A 24 8.77 -1.13 6.32
CA TYR A 24 8.30 0.05 5.62
C TYR A 24 8.65 0.01 4.13
N VAL A 25 9.91 -0.28 3.79
CA VAL A 25 10.38 -0.35 2.39
C VAL A 25 9.71 -1.49 1.63
N LEU A 26 9.67 -2.70 2.20
CA LEU A 26 9.06 -3.86 1.53
C LEU A 26 7.55 -3.72 1.38
N SER A 27 6.86 -3.11 2.35
CA SER A 27 5.42 -2.84 2.21
C SER A 27 5.14 -1.78 1.16
N GLY A 28 5.98 -0.73 1.10
CA GLY A 28 5.94 0.26 0.02
C GLY A 28 6.10 -0.40 -1.35
N PHE A 29 7.07 -1.29 -1.49
CA PHE A 29 7.29 -2.07 -2.71
C PHE A 29 6.07 -2.94 -3.07
N GLY A 30 5.49 -3.65 -2.10
CA GLY A 30 4.26 -4.43 -2.30
C GLY A 30 3.06 -3.57 -2.75
N GLY A 31 2.92 -2.38 -2.19
CA GLY A 31 1.93 -1.38 -2.65
C GLY A 31 2.19 -0.93 -4.08
N SER A 32 3.43 -0.57 -4.42
CA SER A 32 3.81 -0.16 -5.78
C SER A 32 3.60 -1.27 -6.81
N LEU A 33 3.88 -2.52 -6.48
CA LEU A 33 3.60 -3.67 -7.36
C LEU A 33 2.11 -3.80 -7.64
N LEU A 34 1.25 -3.73 -6.61
CA LEU A 34 -0.19 -3.84 -6.81
C LEU A 34 -0.75 -2.65 -7.58
N SER A 35 -0.27 -1.44 -7.29
CA SER A 35 -0.58 -0.24 -8.07
C SER A 35 -0.22 -0.42 -9.54
N ALA A 36 1.01 -0.85 -9.86
CA ALA A 36 1.47 -1.03 -11.23
C ALA A 36 0.65 -2.08 -12.02
N LEU A 37 0.09 -3.08 -11.33
CA LEU A 37 -0.75 -4.11 -11.95
C LEU A 37 -2.16 -3.60 -12.31
N PHE A 38 -2.73 -2.68 -11.53
CA PHE A 38 -4.13 -2.26 -11.68
C PHE A 38 -4.30 -0.81 -12.19
N LEU A 39 -3.26 0.01 -12.10
CA LEU A 39 -3.24 1.42 -12.47
C LEU A 39 -2.15 1.70 -13.53
N ARG A 40 -2.40 1.24 -14.77
CA ARG A 40 -1.39 1.28 -15.84
C ARG A 40 -1.15 2.68 -16.43
N ASN A 41 -2.18 3.52 -16.46
CA ASN A 41 -2.18 4.83 -17.11
C ASN A 41 -2.27 5.98 -16.08
N GLY A 42 -1.99 5.71 -14.81
CA GLY A 42 -2.03 6.68 -13.72
C GLY A 42 -0.67 6.78 -13.04
N ILE A 43 -0.30 7.99 -12.63
CA ILE A 43 0.90 8.22 -11.84
C ILE A 43 0.56 7.97 -10.37
N SER A 44 1.17 6.95 -9.78
CA SER A 44 1.10 6.70 -8.34
C SER A 44 2.41 7.09 -7.69
N VAL A 45 2.36 8.09 -6.82
CA VAL A 45 3.51 8.55 -6.03
C VAL A 45 3.06 8.79 -4.60
N GLY A 46 3.78 8.22 -3.64
CA GLY A 46 3.51 8.50 -2.24
C GLY A 46 4.03 7.46 -1.27
N ALA A 47 4.40 7.94 -0.08
CA ALA A 47 4.77 7.14 1.08
C ALA A 47 3.56 6.47 1.79
N SER A 48 2.34 6.72 1.32
CA SER A 48 1.10 6.26 1.96
C SER A 48 0.92 4.75 1.87
N GLY A 49 1.34 4.09 0.78
CA GLY A 49 1.31 2.62 0.69
C GLY A 49 2.13 1.96 1.80
N ALA A 50 3.34 2.47 2.06
CA ALA A 50 4.18 1.98 3.14
C ALA A 50 3.59 2.26 4.54
N LEU A 51 2.90 3.39 4.73
CA LEU A 51 2.15 3.70 5.95
C LEU A 51 1.01 2.68 6.19
N PHE A 52 0.25 2.33 5.15
CA PHE A 52 -0.74 1.26 5.24
C PHE A 52 -0.10 -0.08 5.58
N GLY A 53 1.13 -0.33 5.11
CA GLY A 53 1.93 -1.46 5.54
C GLY A 53 2.21 -1.51 7.04
N LEU A 54 2.54 -0.37 7.66
CA LEU A 54 2.69 -0.29 9.12
C LEU A 54 1.37 -0.60 9.85
N LEU A 55 0.23 -0.13 9.33
CA LEU A 55 -1.10 -0.47 9.89
C LEU A 55 -1.41 -1.96 9.76
N GLY A 56 -1.07 -2.57 8.62
CA GLY A 56 -1.18 -4.03 8.43
C GLY A 56 -0.29 -4.79 9.40
N ALA A 57 0.94 -4.34 9.60
CA ALA A 57 1.85 -4.93 10.56
C ALA A 57 1.32 -4.85 12.00
N MET A 58 0.73 -3.72 12.40
CA MET A 58 0.04 -3.59 13.70
C MET A 58 -1.11 -4.59 13.84
N LEU A 59 -1.86 -4.88 12.76
CA LEU A 59 -2.90 -5.92 12.80
C LEU A 59 -2.28 -7.30 13.07
N SER A 60 -1.19 -7.65 12.38
CA SER A 60 -0.51 -8.94 12.59
C SER A 60 0.04 -9.09 14.02
N GLU A 61 0.52 -7.98 14.60
CA GLU A 61 1.04 -7.90 15.96
C GLU A 61 -0.08 -8.11 16.98
N LEU A 62 -1.22 -7.44 16.79
CA LEU A 62 -2.44 -7.63 17.58
C LEU A 62 -2.95 -9.07 17.52
N LEU A 63 -2.95 -9.71 16.33
CA LEU A 63 -3.38 -11.10 16.17
C LEU A 63 -2.40 -12.08 16.82
N THR A 64 -1.10 -11.83 16.69
CA THR A 64 -0.05 -12.68 17.28
C THR A 64 -0.06 -12.61 18.80
N ASN A 65 -0.35 -11.44 19.37
CA ASN A 65 -0.38 -11.17 20.80
C ASN A 65 -1.81 -11.07 21.36
N TRP A 66 -2.79 -11.68 20.69
CA TRP A 66 -4.21 -11.55 21.01
C TRP A 66 -4.55 -11.84 22.47
N THR A 67 -3.81 -12.73 23.15
CA THR A 67 -4.07 -13.07 24.56
C THR A 67 -3.64 -12.00 25.56
N ILE A 68 -2.75 -11.07 25.18
CA ILE A 68 -2.15 -10.08 26.09
C ILE A 68 -3.00 -8.81 26.21
N TYR A 69 -3.72 -8.42 25.15
CA TYR A 69 -4.53 -7.20 25.15
C TYR A 69 -5.81 -7.37 25.99
N SER A 70 -6.10 -6.45 26.91
CA SER A 70 -7.35 -6.49 27.70
C SER A 70 -8.58 -6.13 26.85
N ASN A 71 -8.47 -5.09 26.02
CA ASN A 71 -9.55 -4.56 25.17
C ASN A 71 -9.31 -4.85 23.67
N LYS A 72 -9.24 -6.13 23.34
CA LYS A 72 -8.89 -6.65 21.99
C LYS A 72 -9.85 -6.16 20.91
N CYS A 73 -11.15 -6.27 21.18
CA CYS A 73 -12.19 -5.86 20.24
C CYS A 73 -12.14 -4.36 19.97
N ALA A 74 -11.89 -3.53 20.99
CA ALA A 74 -11.75 -2.10 20.81
C ALA A 74 -10.53 -1.77 19.93
N ALA A 75 -9.37 -2.37 20.22
CA ALA A 75 -8.16 -2.15 19.42
C ALA A 75 -8.35 -2.58 17.95
N LEU A 76 -8.95 -3.75 17.71
CA LEU A 76 -9.25 -4.25 16.37
C LEU A 76 -10.24 -3.34 15.65
N MET A 77 -11.31 -2.92 16.32
CA MET A 77 -12.32 -2.02 15.76
C MET A 77 -11.74 -0.64 15.43
N THR A 78 -10.92 -0.08 16.30
CA THR A 78 -10.24 1.19 16.02
C THR A 78 -9.31 1.07 14.82
N LEU A 79 -8.51 0.00 14.73
CA LEU A 79 -7.62 -0.22 13.59
C LEU A 79 -8.41 -0.41 12.29
N ALA A 80 -9.46 -1.24 12.31
CA ALA A 80 -10.33 -1.48 11.17
C ALA A 80 -11.03 -0.19 10.72
N LEU A 81 -11.52 0.62 11.67
CA LEU A 81 -12.13 1.92 11.38
C LEU A 81 -11.12 2.87 10.73
N VAL A 82 -9.90 2.96 11.25
CA VAL A 82 -8.84 3.81 10.67
C VAL A 82 -8.53 3.37 9.24
N VAL A 83 -8.34 2.08 9.00
CA VAL A 83 -8.06 1.56 7.65
C VAL A 83 -9.23 1.84 6.71
N ALA A 84 -10.47 1.55 7.14
CA ALA A 84 -11.67 1.77 6.33
C ALA A 84 -11.87 3.25 5.99
N LEU A 85 -11.68 4.16 6.95
CA LEU A 85 -11.77 5.60 6.71
C LEU A 85 -10.71 6.09 5.73
N ASN A 86 -9.46 5.64 5.86
CA ASN A 86 -8.41 6.04 4.92
C ASN A 86 -8.68 5.49 3.50
N LEU A 87 -9.17 4.26 3.38
CA LEU A 87 -9.51 3.68 2.08
C LEU A 87 -10.75 4.35 1.46
N ALA A 88 -11.73 4.74 2.27
CA ALA A 88 -12.89 5.51 1.83
C ALA A 88 -12.48 6.90 1.32
N VAL A 89 -11.54 7.56 1.98
CA VAL A 89 -10.94 8.81 1.49
C VAL A 89 -10.23 8.59 0.16
N GLY A 90 -9.62 7.42 -0.06
CA GLY A 90 -8.95 7.12 -1.32
C GLY A 90 -9.86 6.84 -2.51
N ILE A 91 -11.18 6.93 -2.35
CA ILE A 91 -12.14 6.99 -3.46
C ILE A 91 -12.09 8.36 -4.17
N LEU A 92 -11.44 9.36 -3.54
CA LEU A 92 -11.20 10.67 -4.15
C LEU A 92 -10.23 10.57 -5.35
N PRO A 93 -10.39 11.44 -6.35
CA PRO A 93 -9.48 11.47 -7.50
C PRO A 93 -8.04 11.72 -7.06
N ASN A 94 -7.10 11.09 -7.78
CA ASN A 94 -5.65 11.15 -7.54
C ASN A 94 -5.14 10.41 -6.29
N VAL A 95 -5.99 9.64 -5.60
CA VAL A 95 -5.55 8.73 -4.54
C VAL A 95 -5.49 7.30 -5.08
N ASP A 96 -4.41 6.60 -4.73
CA ASP A 96 -4.20 5.23 -5.18
C ASP A 96 -4.48 4.21 -4.07
N ASN A 97 -5.72 3.72 -4.07
CA ASN A 97 -6.18 2.67 -3.16
C ASN A 97 -5.55 1.31 -3.45
N PHE A 98 -5.14 1.01 -4.69
CA PHE A 98 -4.39 -0.22 -4.96
C PHE A 98 -3.04 -0.22 -4.25
N ALA A 99 -2.34 0.92 -4.23
CA ALA A 99 -1.12 1.05 -3.43
C ALA A 99 -1.38 0.86 -1.93
N HIS A 100 -2.49 1.38 -1.40
CA HIS A 100 -2.85 1.22 0.01
C HIS A 100 -3.19 -0.22 0.37
N ILE A 101 -3.98 -0.89 -0.46
CA ILE A 101 -4.37 -2.30 -0.27
C ILE A 101 -3.14 -3.20 -0.36
N GLY A 102 -2.30 -3.01 -1.37
CA GLY A 102 -1.08 -3.80 -1.56
C GLY A 102 -0.08 -3.58 -0.43
N GLY A 103 0.06 -2.33 0.01
CA GLY A 103 0.88 -1.97 1.16
C GLY A 103 0.37 -2.61 2.46
N PHE A 104 -0.93 -2.51 2.74
CA PHE A 104 -1.55 -3.11 3.93
C PHE A 104 -1.37 -4.63 3.97
N PHE A 105 -1.65 -5.32 2.87
CA PHE A 105 -1.57 -6.78 2.84
C PHE A 105 -0.12 -7.28 2.93
N SER A 106 0.82 -6.63 2.22
CA SER A 106 2.23 -6.96 2.34
C SER A 106 2.77 -6.69 3.75
N GLY A 107 2.42 -5.55 4.35
CA GLY A 107 2.81 -5.22 5.72
C GLY A 107 2.20 -6.14 6.78
N PHE A 108 0.96 -6.59 6.58
CA PHE A 108 0.31 -7.59 7.44
C PHE A 108 1.09 -8.92 7.44
N LEU A 109 1.46 -9.43 6.26
CA LEU A 109 2.23 -10.66 6.17
C LEU A 109 3.67 -10.48 6.71
N LEU A 110 4.32 -9.37 6.35
CA LEU A 110 5.66 -9.03 6.84
C LEU A 110 5.69 -8.84 8.35
N GLY A 111 4.58 -8.41 8.96
CA GLY A 111 4.48 -8.28 10.41
C GLY A 111 4.59 -9.64 11.13
N PHE A 112 4.01 -10.71 10.58
CA PHE A 112 4.24 -12.08 11.09
C PHE A 112 5.70 -12.56 10.93
N VAL A 113 6.47 -11.95 10.02
CA VAL A 113 7.88 -12.29 9.80
C VAL A 113 8.80 -11.46 10.69
N LEU A 114 8.58 -10.16 10.78
CA LEU A 114 9.51 -9.19 11.37
C LEU A 114 9.14 -8.78 12.80
N LEU A 115 7.86 -8.85 13.18
CA LEU A 115 7.38 -8.44 14.52
C LEU A 115 7.28 -9.61 15.51
N ILE A 116 7.93 -10.75 15.22
CA ILE A 116 8.06 -11.82 16.22
C ILE A 116 8.91 -11.32 17.38
N LYS A 117 8.24 -11.14 18.53
CA LYS A 117 8.90 -11.01 19.83
C LYS A 117 9.07 -12.41 20.42
N PRO A 118 10.30 -12.92 20.59
CA PRO A 118 10.51 -13.97 21.56
C PRO A 118 10.10 -13.40 22.92
N GLN A 119 9.14 -14.03 23.60
CA GLN A 119 8.59 -13.50 24.87
C GLN A 119 9.56 -13.58 26.06
N PHE A 120 10.87 -13.63 25.79
CA PHE A 120 11.92 -13.61 26.80
C PHE A 120 13.09 -12.79 26.29
N GLY A 121 13.46 -11.71 27.01
CA GLY A 121 14.80 -11.13 26.82
C GLY A 121 15.08 -9.70 27.24
N ARG A 122 14.13 -8.88 27.75
CA ARG A 122 14.51 -7.54 28.26
C ARG A 122 14.04 -7.15 29.65
N VAL A 123 12.98 -7.76 30.20
CA VAL A 123 12.52 -7.43 31.57
C VAL A 123 13.01 -8.43 32.62
N ARG A 124 13.41 -9.65 32.21
CA ARG A 124 13.83 -10.71 33.14
C ARG A 124 15.26 -10.56 33.67
N GLN A 125 16.14 -9.79 33.02
CA GLN A 125 17.55 -9.75 33.42
C GLN A 125 17.90 -8.65 34.42
N ARG A 126 16.99 -7.69 34.70
CA ARG A 126 17.25 -6.61 35.67
C ARG A 126 16.47 -6.69 36.99
N TYR A 127 15.43 -7.52 37.09
CA TYR A 127 14.60 -7.63 38.30
C TYR A 127 14.65 -8.99 39.02
N LEU A 128 15.23 -10.03 38.42
CA LEU A 128 15.26 -11.39 39.00
C LEU A 128 16.54 -11.70 39.81
N SER A 129 17.13 -10.67 40.43
CA SER A 129 18.23 -10.81 41.40
C SER A 129 17.78 -10.66 42.85
N TYR A 130 16.47 -10.70 43.14
CA TYR A 130 15.97 -10.59 44.51
C TYR A 130 14.78 -11.54 44.73
N ASN A 131 15.10 -12.78 45.09
CA ASN A 131 14.30 -13.72 45.88
C ASN A 131 12.78 -13.77 45.60
N ILE A 132 12.30 -14.61 44.67
CA ILE A 132 11.01 -15.32 44.81
C ILE A 132 11.11 -16.70 44.13
N ASP A 133 10.61 -17.69 44.86
CA ASP A 133 10.49 -19.11 44.55
C ASP A 133 10.15 -19.44 43.09
N ALA A 134 11.02 -20.26 42.49
CA ALA A 134 10.90 -20.81 41.15
C ALA A 134 9.84 -21.92 41.05
N GLY A 135 8.65 -21.71 41.62
CA GLY A 135 7.61 -22.74 41.80
C GLY A 135 6.34 -22.60 40.97
N SER A 136 6.08 -21.48 40.27
CA SER A 136 4.72 -21.23 39.71
C SER A 136 4.63 -20.64 38.29
N LEU A 137 5.73 -20.18 37.66
CA LEU A 137 5.66 -19.56 36.33
C LEU A 137 5.90 -20.55 35.19
N ARG A 138 5.13 -21.64 35.15
CA ARG A 138 5.06 -22.50 33.95
C ARG A 138 3.88 -22.07 33.08
N THR A 139 3.89 -20.82 32.62
CA THR A 139 2.97 -20.35 31.57
C THR A 139 3.25 -21.18 30.32
N ARG A 140 2.28 -22.02 29.94
CA ARG A 140 2.39 -23.02 28.87
C ARG A 140 2.96 -22.42 27.57
N GLN A 141 4.00 -23.06 27.09
CA GLN A 141 4.74 -22.91 25.83
C GLN A 141 3.89 -23.15 24.54
N LYS A 142 2.56 -22.94 24.59
CA LYS A 142 1.63 -23.28 23.49
C LYS A 142 1.61 -22.24 22.36
N HIS A 143 2.01 -21.00 22.63
CA HIS A 143 1.99 -19.90 21.65
C HIS A 143 3.21 -19.86 20.71
N GLN A 144 4.31 -20.54 21.04
CA GLN A 144 5.55 -20.48 20.22
C GLN A 144 5.42 -21.24 18.89
N LEU A 145 4.85 -22.44 18.89
CA LEU A 145 4.75 -23.25 17.66
C LEU A 145 3.88 -22.57 16.59
N TYR A 146 2.73 -21.99 16.99
CA TYR A 146 1.87 -21.26 16.07
C TYR A 146 2.55 -20.03 15.47
N GLN A 147 3.37 -19.30 16.25
CA GLN A 147 4.17 -18.18 15.74
C GLN A 147 5.18 -18.62 14.68
N TYR A 148 5.88 -19.74 14.88
CA TYR A 148 6.79 -20.29 13.87
C TYR A 148 6.05 -20.80 12.62
N ILE A 149 4.86 -21.39 12.78
CA ILE A 149 4.03 -21.80 11.65
C ILE A 149 3.58 -20.57 10.84
N LEU A 150 3.04 -19.55 11.51
CA LEU A 150 2.65 -18.29 10.87
C LEU A 150 3.83 -17.59 10.19
N PHE A 151 5.01 -17.62 10.81
CA PHE A 151 6.24 -17.11 10.22
C PHE A 151 6.54 -17.82 8.90
N GLY A 152 6.60 -19.15 8.91
CA GLY A 152 6.94 -19.94 7.73
C GLY A 152 5.94 -19.74 6.59
N ILE A 153 4.64 -19.78 6.90
CA ILE A 153 3.58 -19.55 5.91
C ILE A 153 3.65 -18.13 5.35
N SER A 154 3.75 -17.11 6.21
CA SER A 154 3.78 -15.71 5.78
C SER A 154 5.02 -15.41 4.94
N LEU A 155 6.18 -15.95 5.31
CA LEU A 155 7.41 -15.79 4.56
C LEU A 155 7.29 -16.38 3.14
N ILE A 156 6.74 -17.59 3.01
CA ILE A 156 6.51 -18.23 1.71
C ILE A 156 5.54 -17.39 0.88
N ILE A 157 4.40 -16.95 1.46
CA ILE A 157 3.40 -16.16 0.74
C ILE A 157 3.99 -14.83 0.26
N VAL A 158 4.77 -14.14 1.08
CA VAL A 158 5.40 -12.87 0.69
C VAL A 158 6.38 -13.07 -0.46
N ILE A 159 7.27 -14.06 -0.36
CA ILE A 159 8.28 -14.32 -1.40
C ILE A 159 7.59 -14.69 -2.71
N VAL A 160 6.68 -15.67 -2.68
CA VAL A 160 5.96 -16.13 -3.87
C VAL A 160 5.10 -15.00 -4.45
N GLY A 161 4.39 -14.25 -3.60
CA GLY A 161 3.55 -13.14 -4.00
C GLY A 161 4.34 -12.01 -4.68
N PHE A 162 5.48 -11.61 -4.11
CA PHE A 162 6.34 -10.58 -4.71
C PHE A 162 6.94 -11.04 -6.03
N VAL A 163 7.42 -12.28 -6.11
CA VAL A 163 7.96 -12.84 -7.36
C VAL A 163 6.88 -12.87 -8.45
N ILE A 164 5.70 -13.42 -8.15
CA ILE A 164 4.60 -13.50 -9.12
C ILE A 164 4.14 -12.11 -9.55
N ALA A 165 3.92 -11.20 -8.62
CA ALA A 165 3.47 -9.84 -8.93
C ALA A 165 4.50 -9.11 -9.79
N THR A 166 5.79 -9.22 -9.46
CA THR A 166 6.89 -8.65 -10.26
C THR A 166 6.89 -9.22 -11.68
N ILE A 167 6.78 -10.55 -11.83
CA ILE A 167 6.70 -11.19 -13.16
C ILE A 167 5.47 -10.70 -13.94
N MET A 168 4.31 -10.55 -13.28
CA MET A 168 3.10 -10.05 -13.93
C MET A 168 3.25 -8.60 -14.41
N VAL A 169 3.89 -7.74 -13.61
CA VAL A 169 4.19 -6.36 -13.98
C VAL A 169 5.10 -6.34 -15.22
N PHE A 170 6.19 -7.10 -15.21
CA PHE A 170 7.12 -7.14 -16.34
C PHE A 170 6.53 -7.80 -17.60
N ARG A 171 5.57 -8.72 -17.45
CA ARG A 171 4.80 -9.27 -18.58
C ARG A 171 3.73 -8.32 -19.09
N GLY A 172 3.54 -7.16 -18.47
CA GLY A 172 2.55 -6.19 -18.88
C GLY A 172 1.11 -6.68 -18.71
N VAL A 173 0.85 -7.54 -17.71
CA VAL A 173 -0.51 -7.97 -17.39
C VAL A 173 -1.28 -6.80 -16.79
N ASP A 174 -2.48 -6.55 -17.31
CA ASP A 174 -3.39 -5.53 -16.80
C ASP A 174 -4.47 -6.19 -15.93
N GLY A 175 -4.38 -6.00 -14.61
CA GLY A 175 -5.32 -6.56 -13.64
C GLY A 175 -6.71 -5.91 -13.73
N ASN A 176 -6.80 -4.67 -14.21
CA ASN A 176 -8.06 -3.95 -14.34
C ASN A 176 -8.95 -4.60 -15.42
N LYS A 177 -8.35 -5.07 -16.53
CA LYS A 177 -9.09 -5.78 -17.59
C LYS A 177 -9.77 -7.08 -17.14
N LYS A 178 -9.29 -7.69 -16.05
CA LYS A 178 -9.86 -8.93 -15.50
C LYS A 178 -10.99 -8.68 -14.49
N CYS A 179 -11.23 -7.42 -14.11
CA CYS A 179 -12.13 -7.08 -13.01
C CYS A 179 -12.92 -5.81 -13.34
N SER A 180 -14.19 -5.98 -13.72
CA SER A 180 -15.08 -4.90 -14.14
C SER A 180 -15.45 -3.90 -13.05
N TRP A 181 -15.19 -4.19 -11.78
CA TRP A 181 -15.50 -3.30 -10.65
C TRP A 181 -14.25 -2.69 -9.99
N CYS A 182 -13.06 -3.15 -10.35
CA CYS A 182 -11.83 -2.75 -9.69
C CYS A 182 -11.52 -1.26 -9.88
N HIS A 183 -11.97 -0.63 -10.97
CA HIS A 183 -11.80 0.81 -11.15
C HIS A 183 -12.50 1.66 -10.08
N TYR A 184 -13.61 1.16 -9.52
CA TYR A 184 -14.33 1.84 -8.44
C TYR A 184 -13.57 1.84 -7.11
N LEU A 185 -12.56 0.96 -6.96
CA LEU A 185 -11.71 0.98 -5.76
C LEU A 185 -10.85 2.23 -5.70
N ASN A 186 -10.34 2.72 -6.84
CA ASN A 186 -9.53 3.95 -6.87
C ASN A 186 -10.35 5.22 -7.04
N CYS A 187 -11.50 5.16 -7.72
CA CYS A 187 -12.34 6.34 -7.87
C CYS A 187 -13.79 5.99 -8.18
N VAL A 188 -14.72 6.61 -7.44
CA VAL A 188 -16.16 6.54 -7.72
C VAL A 188 -16.60 7.89 -8.26
N PRO A 189 -17.16 7.97 -9.49
CA PRO A 189 -17.60 9.23 -10.06
C PRO A 189 -18.82 9.75 -9.29
N THR A 190 -18.84 11.05 -8.96
CA THR A 190 -19.96 11.70 -8.26
C THR A 190 -20.31 13.02 -8.94
N SER A 191 -21.41 13.66 -8.52
CA SER A 191 -21.78 15.00 -9.02
C SER A 191 -20.74 16.08 -8.71
N ARG A 192 -19.82 15.83 -7.76
CA ARG A 192 -18.78 16.78 -7.34
C ARG A 192 -17.41 16.53 -7.98
N TRP A 193 -17.16 15.35 -8.54
CA TRP A 193 -15.88 15.04 -9.20
C TRP A 193 -15.99 13.92 -10.24
N LYS A 194 -15.15 14.00 -11.27
CA LYS A 194 -15.02 12.97 -12.31
C LYS A 194 -13.75 12.16 -12.09
N CYS A 195 -13.83 10.86 -12.36
CA CYS A 195 -12.67 9.98 -12.35
C CYS A 195 -11.97 10.06 -13.71
N SER A 196 -10.91 10.85 -13.80
CA SER A 196 -10.09 10.92 -15.02
C SER A 196 -9.23 9.66 -15.11
N THR A 197 -9.72 8.63 -15.80
CA THR A 197 -8.93 7.42 -16.10
C THR A 197 -7.93 7.74 -17.19
N GLY A 198 -6.75 8.19 -16.77
CA GLY A 198 -5.60 8.37 -17.63
C GLY A 198 -5.06 9.78 -17.52
N SER A 199 -3.78 9.88 -17.18
CA SER A 199 -2.99 11.02 -17.65
C SER A 199 -3.28 11.16 -19.15
N ALA A 200 -3.90 12.26 -19.52
CA ALA A 200 -4.17 12.61 -20.90
C ALA A 200 -2.82 12.71 -21.62
N TYR A 201 -2.36 11.63 -22.22
CA TYR A 201 -1.21 11.67 -23.10
C TYR A 201 -1.74 11.93 -24.49
N CYS A 202 -1.31 13.04 -25.09
CA CYS A 202 -1.61 13.33 -26.47
C CYS A 202 -0.33 13.22 -27.29
N THR A 203 -0.41 12.50 -28.41
CA THR A 203 0.66 12.48 -29.42
C THR A 203 0.40 13.58 -30.44
N THR A 204 1.46 14.25 -30.88
CA THR A 204 1.41 15.18 -32.01
C THR A 204 1.89 14.47 -33.27
N SER A 205 1.06 14.41 -34.31
CA SER A 205 1.46 14.00 -35.66
C SER A 205 1.50 15.21 -36.57
N GLN A 206 2.59 15.38 -37.32
CA GLN A 206 2.70 16.40 -38.37
C GLN A 206 2.18 15.82 -39.69
N LEU A 207 1.23 16.51 -40.34
CA LEU A 207 0.77 16.46 -41.76
C LEU A 207 -0.60 17.18 -41.77
N VAL A 208 -0.88 18.25 -42.53
CA VAL A 208 -1.10 18.28 -43.99
C VAL A 208 -0.81 19.68 -44.62
N ASN A 209 -0.59 20.74 -43.84
CA ASN A 209 -0.24 22.08 -44.33
C ASN A 209 0.77 22.74 -43.37
N ASN A 210 1.71 23.54 -43.89
CA ASN A 210 2.93 24.08 -43.24
C ASN A 210 2.77 24.92 -41.94
N ASN A 211 1.68 24.80 -41.16
CA ASN A 211 1.52 25.49 -39.87
C ASN A 211 0.59 24.82 -38.84
N GLN A 212 0.15 23.58 -39.05
CA GLN A 212 -0.77 22.87 -38.14
C GLN A 212 -0.23 21.48 -37.74
N VAL A 213 -0.46 21.11 -36.47
CA VAL A 213 -0.13 19.80 -35.88
C VAL A 213 -1.40 19.13 -35.37
N GLN A 214 -1.53 17.83 -35.60
CA GLN A 214 -2.67 17.04 -35.13
C GLN A 214 -2.35 16.46 -33.75
N LEU A 215 -3.11 16.89 -32.74
CA LEU A 215 -3.03 16.40 -31.38
C LEU A 215 -4.04 15.24 -31.21
N THR A 216 -3.55 14.06 -30.89
CA THR A 216 -4.37 12.84 -30.75
C THR A 216 -4.29 12.34 -29.32
N CYS A 217 -5.43 12.25 -28.64
CA CYS A 217 -5.51 11.71 -27.30
C CYS A 217 -5.42 10.18 -27.31
N LEU A 218 -4.44 9.63 -26.59
CA LEU A 218 -4.21 8.17 -26.50
C LEU A 218 -5.26 7.43 -25.65
N SER A 219 -6.00 8.12 -24.79
CA SER A 219 -7.00 7.47 -23.93
C SER A 219 -8.32 7.18 -24.64
N ASN A 220 -8.71 8.02 -25.61
CA ASN A 220 -10.02 7.96 -26.27
C ASN A 220 -9.96 8.06 -27.81
N ASN A 221 -8.76 8.13 -28.40
CA ASN A 221 -8.52 8.32 -29.85
C ASN A 221 -9.19 9.58 -30.46
N LYS A 222 -9.61 10.56 -29.65
CA LYS A 222 -10.08 11.85 -30.19
C LYS A 222 -8.89 12.63 -30.74
N THR A 223 -9.08 13.27 -31.88
CA THR A 223 -8.07 14.09 -32.55
C THR A 223 -8.54 15.53 -32.68
N THR A 224 -7.63 16.49 -32.52
CA THR A 224 -7.86 17.90 -32.86
C THR A 224 -6.63 18.46 -33.58
N THR A 225 -6.80 19.47 -34.41
CA THR A 225 -5.70 20.16 -35.11
C THR A 225 -5.43 21.50 -34.46
N ILE A 226 -4.18 21.77 -34.11
CA ILE A 226 -3.72 23.01 -33.46
C ILE A 226 -2.60 23.67 -34.28
N ALA A 227 -2.33 24.95 -34.06
CA ALA A 227 -1.18 25.62 -34.69
C ALA A 227 0.15 25.05 -34.17
N ALA A 228 1.16 24.95 -35.03
CA ALA A 228 2.46 24.35 -34.71
C ALA A 228 3.28 25.11 -33.65
N ASP A 229 3.03 26.41 -33.49
CA ASP A 229 3.74 27.32 -32.58
C ASP A 229 2.92 27.60 -31.31
N GLN A 230 2.65 26.55 -30.52
CA GLN A 230 1.92 26.67 -29.25
C GLN A 230 2.86 26.33 -28.08
N SER A 231 2.79 27.11 -27.02
CA SER A 231 3.56 26.86 -25.78
C SER A 231 3.18 25.51 -25.16
N GLN A 232 4.15 24.85 -24.54
CA GLN A 232 4.03 23.52 -23.94
C GLN A 232 2.88 23.44 -22.90
N SER A 233 2.63 24.53 -22.16
CA SER A 233 1.52 24.63 -21.20
C SER A 233 0.14 24.66 -21.87
N ILE A 234 0.03 25.22 -23.08
CA ILE A 234 -1.22 25.28 -23.84
C ILE A 234 -1.52 23.90 -24.44
N LEU A 235 -0.49 23.18 -24.89
CA LEU A 235 -0.62 21.79 -25.35
C LEU A 235 -1.17 20.87 -24.24
N GLU A 236 -0.67 20.98 -23.01
CA GLU A 236 -1.15 20.19 -21.87
C GLU A 236 -2.62 20.51 -21.53
N SER A 237 -3.00 21.79 -21.55
CA SER A 237 -4.38 22.23 -21.32
C SER A 237 -5.35 21.73 -22.40
N LEU A 238 -4.95 21.82 -23.68
CA LEU A 238 -5.72 21.31 -24.81
C LEU A 238 -5.83 19.79 -24.79
N CYS A 239 -4.75 19.10 -24.41
CA CYS A 239 -4.75 17.66 -24.24
C CYS A 239 -5.70 17.21 -23.13
N GLY A 240 -5.67 17.89 -21.97
CA GLY A 240 -6.60 17.64 -20.88
C GLY A 240 -8.08 17.83 -21.29
N LYS A 241 -8.38 18.86 -22.09
CA LYS A 241 -9.73 19.07 -22.65
C LYS A 241 -10.12 18.02 -23.69
N LEU A 242 -9.18 17.61 -24.55
CA LEU A 242 -9.42 16.62 -25.60
C LEU A 242 -9.65 15.21 -25.04
N CYS A 243 -8.92 14.87 -23.97
CA CYS A 243 -9.02 13.59 -23.29
C CYS A 243 -10.13 13.53 -22.24
N SER A 244 -10.86 14.64 -22.01
CA SER A 244 -12.04 14.71 -21.15
C SER A 244 -13.35 14.30 -21.84
#